data_AF-A0A9E5IZ94-F1
#
_entry.id   AF-A0A9E5IZ94-F1
#
_cell.length_a   1.000
_cell.length_b   1.000
_cell.length_c   1.000
_cell.angle_alpha   90.00
_cell.angle_beta   90.00
_cell.angle_gamma   90.00
#
_symmetry.space_group_name_H-M   'P 1'
#
loop_
_entity.id
_entity.type
_entity.pdbx_description
1 polymer ?
#
loop_
_entity_poly.entity_id
_entity_poly.type
_entity_poly.pdbx_seq_one_letter_code
_entity_poly.pdbx_strand_id
1 'polypeptide(L)'
;MSNLTIGFSLAYILLGLAGFVLTGSTHYTALIPAGFGLVLLILGFAAKKENLRKHVMHTAVLVALLAFAGTARSLSRLPSVFDHTAERPAAVVTQAINAGLSLAYIAFAVRSFIQARRARSS
;
A
#
# COMPACT_ATOMS: atom_id res chain seq x y z
N MET A 1 7.45 7.44 -11.66
CA MET A 1 6.59 7.25 -10.47
C MET A 1 5.14 6.89 -10.76
N SER A 2 4.49 7.43 -11.81
CA SER A 2 3.07 7.10 -12.10
C SER A 2 2.87 5.60 -12.33
N ASN A 3 3.67 4.99 -13.22
CA ASN A 3 3.61 3.54 -13.46
C ASN A 3 3.90 2.69 -12.21
N LEU A 4 4.82 3.13 -11.34
CA LEU A 4 5.10 2.44 -10.08
C LEU A 4 3.89 2.50 -9.14
N THR A 5 3.26 3.67 -9.02
CA THR A 5 2.03 3.85 -8.22
C THR A 5 0.89 2.98 -8.75
N ILE A 6 0.73 2.89 -10.07
CA ILE A 6 -0.25 2.00 -10.70
C ILE A 6 0.09 0.53 -10.37
N GLY A 7 1.34 0.10 -10.52
CA GLY A 7 1.74 -1.27 -10.19
C GLY A 7 1.47 -1.65 -8.73
N PHE A 8 1.85 -0.79 -7.79
CA PHE A 8 1.54 -1.01 -6.37
C PHE A 8 0.04 -0.98 -6.09
N SER A 9 -0.72 -0.08 -6.71
CA SER A 9 -2.17 -0.03 -6.52
C SER A 9 -2.87 -1.31 -6.95
N LEU A 10 -2.43 -1.93 -8.05
CA LEU A 10 -2.93 -3.23 -8.48
C LEU A 10 -2.58 -4.33 -7.48
N ALA A 11 -1.36 -4.32 -6.93
CA ALA A 11 -0.97 -5.28 -5.89
C ALA A 11 -1.84 -5.16 -4.62
N TYR A 12 -2.21 -3.94 -4.22
CA TYR A 12 -3.13 -3.70 -3.11
C TYR A 12 -4.54 -4.21 -3.38
N ILE A 13 -5.07 -3.93 -4.58
CA ILE A 13 -6.38 -4.42 -5.02
C ILE A 13 -6.40 -5.95 -5.01
N LEU A 14 -5.38 -6.57 -5.61
CA LEU A 14 -5.24 -8.02 -5.63
C LEU A 14 -5.14 -8.60 -4.21
N LEU A 15 -4.35 -8.00 -3.33
CA LEU A 15 -4.24 -8.45 -1.94
C LEU A 15 -5.57 -8.40 -1.19
N GLY A 16 -6.34 -7.31 -1.33
CA GLY A 16 -7.63 -7.17 -0.66
C GLY A 16 -8.69 -8.12 -1.22
N LEU A 17 -8.78 -8.25 -2.55
CA LEU A 17 -9.72 -9.17 -3.19
C LEU A 17 -9.37 -10.63 -2.90
N ALA A 18 -8.11 -11.01 -3.05
CA ALA A 18 -7.66 -12.37 -2.74
C ALA A 18 -7.86 -12.68 -1.25
N GLY A 19 -7.51 -11.75 -0.35
CA GLY A 19 -7.76 -11.90 1.09
C GLY A 19 -9.25 -12.11 1.39
N PHE A 20 -10.14 -11.36 0.76
CA PHE A 20 -11.59 -11.50 0.96
C PHE A 20 -12.15 -12.82 0.42
N VAL A 21 -11.74 -13.25 -0.77
CA VAL A 21 -12.22 -14.50 -1.37
C VAL A 21 -11.68 -15.71 -0.61
N LEU A 22 -10.38 -15.72 -0.30
CA LEU A 22 -9.71 -16.84 0.39
C LEU A 22 -10.18 -17.02 1.85
N THR A 23 -10.70 -15.97 2.48
CA THR A 23 -11.23 -16.03 3.86
C THR A 23 -12.75 -16.29 3.92
N GLY A 24 -13.36 -16.72 2.81
CA GLY A 24 -14.77 -17.07 2.76
C GLY A 24 -15.73 -15.88 2.65
N SER A 25 -15.22 -14.69 2.34
CA SER A 25 -16.02 -13.49 2.03
C SER A 25 -16.98 -13.04 3.13
N THR A 26 -16.67 -13.39 4.37
CA THR A 26 -17.48 -13.07 5.56
C THR A 26 -17.14 -11.72 6.17
N HIS A 27 -15.88 -11.29 6.07
CA HIS A 27 -15.38 -10.07 6.71
C HIS A 27 -14.97 -9.03 5.68
N TYR A 28 -15.84 -8.04 5.45
CA TYR A 28 -15.58 -6.92 4.53
C TYR A 28 -14.32 -6.10 4.88
N THR A 29 -13.84 -6.17 6.12
CA THR A 29 -12.57 -5.54 6.53
C THR A 29 -11.36 -6.05 5.75
N ALA A 30 -11.43 -7.25 5.16
CA ALA A 30 -10.37 -7.77 4.28
C ALA A 30 -10.22 -6.95 2.98
N LEU A 31 -11.22 -6.14 2.61
CA LEU A 31 -11.19 -5.26 1.43
C LEU A 31 -10.50 -3.91 1.67
N ILE A 32 -10.09 -3.60 2.91
CA ILE A 32 -9.40 -2.34 3.24
C ILE A 32 -8.15 -2.12 2.34
N PRO A 33 -7.25 -3.12 2.13
CA PRO A 33 -6.15 -2.97 1.18
C PRO A 33 -6.63 -2.62 -0.23
N ALA A 34 -7.72 -3.21 -0.71
CA ALA A 34 -8.25 -2.89 -2.03
C ALA A 34 -8.79 -1.46 -2.12
N GLY A 35 -9.39 -0.94 -1.03
CA GLY A 35 -9.80 0.47 -0.95
C GLY A 35 -8.62 1.43 -1.08
N PHE A 36 -7.53 1.19 -0.34
CA PHE A 36 -6.29 1.97 -0.48
C PHE A 36 -5.69 1.85 -1.89
N GLY A 37 -5.70 0.63 -2.44
CA GLY A 37 -5.29 0.37 -3.81
C GLY A 37 -6.08 1.20 -4.82
N LEU A 38 -7.40 1.26 -4.71
CA LEU A 38 -8.24 2.05 -5.62
C LEU A 38 -7.91 3.55 -5.57
N VAL A 39 -7.72 4.10 -4.36
CA VAL A 39 -7.31 5.50 -4.19
C VAL A 39 -5.94 5.75 -4.84
N LEU A 40 -4.96 4.88 -4.60
CA LEU A 40 -3.64 4.98 -5.21
C LEU A 40 -3.69 4.84 -6.74
N LEU A 41 -4.58 4.01 -7.28
CA LEU A 41 -4.76 3.84 -8.72
C LEU A 41 -5.24 5.13 -9.37
N ILE A 42 -6.26 5.78 -8.78
CA ILE A 42 -6.79 7.06 -9.25
C ILE A 42 -5.70 8.14 -9.20
N LEU A 43 -4.95 8.22 -8.11
CA LEU A 43 -3.82 9.16 -7.98
C LEU A 43 -2.71 8.83 -9.00
N GLY A 44 -2.43 7.56 -9.25
CA GLY A 44 -1.46 7.11 -10.24
C GLY A 44 -1.78 7.58 -11.66
N PHE A 45 -3.06 7.50 -12.05
CA PHE A 45 -3.54 8.04 -13.32
C PHE A 45 -3.56 9.58 -13.35
N ALA A 46 -4.05 10.23 -12.30
CA ALA A 46 -4.07 11.68 -12.20
C ALA A 46 -2.66 12.30 -12.32
N ALA A 47 -1.65 11.59 -11.79
CA ALA A 47 -0.27 12.03 -11.86
C ALA A 47 0.39 11.92 -13.25
N LYS A 48 -0.32 11.38 -14.27
CA LYS A 48 0.11 11.47 -15.67
C LYS A 48 -0.02 12.89 -16.22
N LYS A 49 -0.85 13.74 -15.61
CA LYS A 49 -0.95 15.17 -15.94
C LYS A 49 0.24 15.91 -15.31
N GLU A 50 1.15 16.46 -16.11
CA GLU A 50 2.39 17.08 -15.61
C GLU A 50 2.12 18.23 -14.63
N ASN A 51 1.08 19.04 -14.90
CA ASN A 51 0.67 20.16 -14.04
C ASN A 51 0.29 19.75 -12.61
N LEU A 52 -0.21 18.52 -12.42
CA LEU A 52 -0.67 18.01 -11.12
C LEU A 52 0.31 17.01 -10.49
N ARG A 53 1.32 16.57 -11.24
CA ARG A 53 2.18 15.43 -10.90
C ARG A 53 2.82 15.58 -9.52
N LYS A 54 3.34 16.76 -9.18
CA LYS A 54 4.03 16.97 -7.89
C LYS A 54 3.09 16.81 -6.70
N HIS A 55 1.90 17.40 -6.75
CA HIS A 55 0.95 17.37 -5.63
C HIS A 55 0.34 15.99 -5.47
N VAL A 56 -0.11 15.39 -6.57
CA VAL A 56 -0.72 14.06 -6.58
C VAL A 56 0.24 13.00 -6.05
N MET A 57 1.53 13.10 -6.37
CA MET A 57 2.53 12.15 -5.85
C MET A 57 2.78 12.30 -4.36
N HIS A 58 2.73 13.51 -3.79
CA HIS A 58 2.82 13.67 -2.33
C HIS A 58 1.57 13.09 -1.65
N THR A 59 0.38 13.36 -2.19
CA THR A 59 -0.87 12.76 -1.71
C THR A 59 -0.82 11.24 -1.75
N ALA A 60 -0.28 10.64 -2.81
CA ALA A 60 -0.15 9.18 -2.91
C ALA A 60 0.76 8.60 -1.82
N VAL A 61 1.85 9.28 -1.48
CA VAL A 61 2.73 8.87 -0.35
C VAL A 61 2.02 9.02 0.99
N LEU A 62 1.22 10.08 1.20
CA LEU A 62 0.42 10.24 2.40
C LEU A 62 -0.61 9.12 2.55
N VAL A 63 -1.28 8.73 1.47
CA VAL A 63 -2.22 7.59 1.47
C VAL A 63 -1.50 6.29 1.84
N ALA A 64 -0.32 6.04 1.28
CA ALA A 64 0.48 4.87 1.63
C ALA A 64 0.98 4.89 3.09
N LEU A 65 1.30 6.07 3.63
CA LEU A 65 1.65 6.24 5.05
C LEU A 65 0.46 5.91 5.96
N LEU A 66 -0.75 6.33 5.60
CA LEU A 66 -1.96 5.97 6.35
C LEU A 66 -2.23 4.47 6.28
N ALA A 67 -2.08 3.86 5.11
CA ALA A 67 -2.18 2.41 4.95
C ALA A 67 -1.16 1.68 5.82
N PHE A 68 0.10 2.15 5.84
CA PHE A 68 1.14 1.59 6.69
C PHE A 68 0.79 1.74 8.17
N ALA A 69 0.41 2.93 8.62
CA ALA A 69 0.06 3.18 10.02
C ALA A 69 -1.12 2.30 10.49
N GLY A 70 -2.12 2.11 9.63
CA GLY A 70 -3.27 1.24 9.89
C GLY A 70 -2.89 -0.24 10.02
N THR A 71 -1.82 -0.69 9.37
CA THR A 71 -1.39 -2.10 9.40
C THR A 71 -0.07 -2.33 10.12
N ALA A 72 0.60 -1.30 10.65
CA ALA A 72 1.93 -1.43 11.26
C ALA A 72 1.93 -2.39 12.47
N ARG A 73 0.83 -2.41 13.23
CA ARG A 73 0.68 -3.31 14.40
C ARG A 73 0.66 -4.79 14.02
N SER A 74 0.35 -5.17 12.78
CA SER A 74 0.35 -6.58 12.40
C SER A 74 1.76 -7.17 12.33
N LEU A 75 2.78 -6.34 12.08
CA LEU A 75 4.18 -6.76 12.06
C LEU A 75 4.61 -7.34 13.42
N SER A 76 4.18 -6.74 14.54
CA SER A 76 4.47 -7.28 15.87
C SER A 76 3.60 -8.48 16.25
N ARG A 77 2.51 -8.73 15.53
CA ARG A 77 1.66 -9.92 15.70
C ARG A 77 2.06 -11.09 14.81
N LEU A 78 2.98 -10.91 13.85
CA LEU A 78 3.46 -12.00 12.99
C LEU A 78 3.96 -13.23 13.77
N PRO A 79 4.72 -13.10 14.89
CA PRO A 79 5.15 -14.27 15.67
C PRO A 79 3.98 -15.16 16.12
N SER A 80 2.86 -14.57 16.55
CA SER A 80 1.67 -15.34 16.98
C SER A 80 1.05 -16.20 15.89
N VAL A 81 1.28 -15.88 14.61
CA VAL A 81 0.85 -16.71 13.48
C VAL A 81 1.73 -17.94 13.36
N PHE A 82 3.04 -17.79 13.55
CA PHE A 82 4.00 -18.90 13.53
C PHE A 82 3.88 -19.79 14.76
N ASP A 83 3.52 -19.22 15.91
CA ASP A 83 3.29 -19.95 17.15
C ASP A 83 1.89 -20.62 17.20
N HIS A 84 1.09 -20.50 16.13
CA HIS A 84 -0.29 -21.00 16.05
C HIS A 84 -1.24 -20.48 17.14
N THR A 85 -0.92 -19.34 17.77
CA THR A 85 -1.72 -18.71 18.84
C THR A 85 -2.59 -17.56 18.36
N ALA A 86 -2.46 -17.15 17.08
CA ALA A 86 -3.23 -16.05 16.53
C ALA A 86 -4.73 -16.38 16.40
N GLU A 87 -5.59 -15.55 17.00
CA GLU A 87 -7.05 -15.67 16.87
C GLU A 87 -7.56 -15.51 15.42
N ARG A 88 -6.86 -14.68 14.61
CA ARG A 88 -7.23 -14.36 13.22
C ARG A 88 -5.98 -14.36 12.32
N PRO A 89 -5.39 -15.53 12.03
CA PRO A 89 -4.09 -15.63 11.37
C PRO A 89 -4.11 -15.01 9.97
N ALA A 90 -5.16 -15.28 9.19
CA ALA A 90 -5.30 -14.72 7.83
C ALA A 90 -5.32 -13.18 7.84
N ALA A 91 -6.02 -12.56 8.79
CA ALA A 91 -6.06 -11.11 8.90
C ALA A 91 -4.69 -10.51 9.25
N VAL A 92 -3.93 -11.17 10.15
CA VAL A 92 -2.57 -10.75 10.51
C VAL A 92 -1.65 -10.83 9.30
N VAL A 93 -1.71 -11.92 8.53
CA VAL A 93 -0.92 -12.09 7.30
C VAL A 93 -1.27 -11.02 6.26
N THR A 94 -2.55 -10.83 5.94
CA THR A 94 -2.98 -9.81 4.98
C THR A 94 -2.53 -8.40 5.41
N GLN A 95 -2.67 -8.05 6.68
CA GLN A 95 -2.21 -6.75 7.20
C GLN A 95 -0.68 -6.64 7.14
N ALA A 96 0.06 -7.70 7.44
CA ALA A 96 1.53 -7.68 7.36
C ALA A 96 2.02 -7.47 5.91
N ILE A 97 1.40 -8.15 4.94
CA ILE A 97 1.69 -7.93 3.52
C ILE A 97 1.34 -6.49 3.12
N ASN A 98 0.19 -5.96 3.55
CA ASN A 98 -0.19 -4.57 3.30
C ASN A 98 0.83 -3.58 3.87
N ALA A 99 1.31 -3.80 5.10
CA ALA A 99 2.35 -3.00 5.72
C ALA A 99 3.65 -3.06 4.92
N GLY A 100 4.06 -4.25 4.49
CA GLY A 100 5.25 -4.44 3.63
C GLY A 100 5.14 -3.71 2.30
N LEU A 101 4.00 -3.83 1.61
CA LEU A 101 3.73 -3.11 0.37
C LEU A 101 3.73 -1.60 0.57
N SER A 102 3.15 -1.11 1.67
CA SER A 102 3.15 0.32 2.02
C SER A 102 4.58 0.84 2.19
N LEU A 103 5.37 0.14 3.00
CA LEU A 103 6.74 0.52 3.30
C LEU A 103 7.61 0.53 2.03
N ALA A 104 7.48 -0.51 1.19
CA ALA A 104 8.18 -0.58 -0.08
C ALA A 104 7.80 0.59 -1.00
N TYR A 105 6.50 0.88 -1.15
CA TYR A 105 6.04 2.01 -1.97
C TYR A 105 6.61 3.35 -1.47
N ILE A 106 6.54 3.61 -0.16
CA ILE A 106 7.09 4.83 0.45
C ILE A 106 8.60 4.93 0.17
N ALA A 107 9.36 3.85 0.35
CA ALA A 107 10.79 3.83 0.09
C ALA A 107 11.13 4.17 -1.38
N PHE A 108 10.41 3.59 -2.34
CA PHE A 108 10.57 3.92 -3.76
C PHE A 108 10.18 5.36 -4.08
N ALA A 109 9.12 5.88 -3.47
CA ALA A 109 8.69 7.26 -3.66
C ALA A 109 9.73 8.26 -3.14
N VAL A 110 10.26 8.04 -1.93
CA VAL A 110 11.33 8.87 -1.35
C VAL A 110 12.57 8.86 -2.23
N ARG A 111 13.02 7.68 -2.69
CA ARG A 111 14.15 7.56 -3.63
C ARG A 111 13.91 8.36 -4.90
N SER A 112 12.70 8.31 -5.45
CA SER A 112 12.34 9.08 -6.64
C SER A 112 12.35 10.59 -6.42
N PHE A 113 11.87 11.06 -5.26
CA PHE A 113 11.86 12.48 -4.96
C PHE A 113 13.28 13.03 -4.80
N ILE A 114 14.16 12.25 -4.17
CA ILE A 114 15.59 12.59 -4.05
C ILE A 114 16.23 12.65 -5.45
N GLN A 115 15.98 11.67 -6.31
CA GLN A 115 16.50 11.67 -7.67
C GLN A 115 16.01 12.88 -8.48
N ALA A 116 14.71 13.20 -8.40
CA ALA A 116 14.14 14.36 -9.07
C ALA A 116 14.68 15.69 -8.53
N ARG A 117 15.05 15.75 -7.25
CA ARG A 117 15.73 16.92 -6.67
C ARG A 117 17.16 17.05 -7.22
N ARG A 118 17.92 15.96 -7.24
CA ARG A 118 19.30 15.92 -7.75
C ARG A 118 19.38 16.36 -9.21
N ALA A 119 18.46 15.90 -10.05
CA ALA A 119 18.39 16.25 -11.47
C ALA A 119 18.04 17.72 -11.76
N ARG A 120 17.55 18.50 -10.76
CA ARG A 120 17.36 19.96 -10.90
C ARG A 120 18.55 20.77 -10.42
N SER A 121 19.45 20.16 -9.64
CA SER A 121 20.64 20.81 -9.09
C SER A 121 21.91 20.55 -9.92
N SER A 122 21.80 19.75 -10.98
CA SER A 122 22.81 19.49 -12.01
C SER A 122 22.43 20.21 -13.29
#